data_AF-A0A3D4DU75-F1
#
_entry.id   AF-A0A3D4DU75-F1
#
_cell.length_a   1.000
_cell.length_b   1.000
_cell.length_c   1.000
_cell.angle_alpha   90.00
_cell.angle_beta   90.00
_cell.angle_gamma   90.00
#
_symmetry.space_group_name_H-M   'P 1'
#
loop_
_entity.id
_entity.type
_entity.pdbx_description
1 polymer ?
#
loop_
_entity_poly.entity_id
_entity_poly.type
_entity_poly.pdbx_seq_one_letter_code
_entity_poly.pdbx_strand_id
1 'polypeptide(L)' 'MAYATDLRSGHHGLISDRVHAVMANFRKAREQRKAYRQTYDELTDLSPRELDDLGICSGQIPFIAREAANLVK' A
#
# COMPACT_ATOMS: atom_id res chain seq x y z
N MET A 1 -4.80 -52.90 -17.73
CA MET A 1 -4.03 -51.73 -17.23
C MET A 1 -4.56 -50.49 -17.94
N ALA A 2 -5.58 -49.87 -17.37
CA ALA A 2 -6.04 -48.57 -17.84
C ALA A 2 -5.02 -47.54 -17.37
N TYR A 3 -4.33 -46.90 -18.32
CA TYR A 3 -3.55 -45.69 -18.05
C TYR A 3 -4.54 -44.62 -17.56
N ALA A 4 -4.72 -44.54 -16.25
CA ALA A 4 -5.32 -43.40 -15.61
C ALA A 4 -4.27 -42.29 -15.65
N THR A 5 -4.17 -41.65 -16.83
CA THR A 5 -3.43 -40.42 -17.02
C THR A 5 -3.88 -39.41 -15.98
N ASP A 6 -2.89 -38.98 -15.23
CA ASP A 6 -2.87 -37.94 -14.24
C ASP A 6 -3.76 -36.73 -14.59
N LEU A 7 -4.90 -36.62 -13.90
CA LEU A 7 -5.73 -35.42 -13.84
C LEU A 7 -5.84 -34.94 -12.39
N ARG A 8 -4.84 -35.22 -11.55
CA ARG A 8 -4.85 -34.81 -10.14
C ARG A 8 -3.95 -33.60 -9.91
N SER A 9 -4.04 -32.62 -10.81
CA SER A 9 -3.47 -31.28 -10.60
C SER A 9 -4.34 -30.15 -11.16
N GLY A 10 -5.61 -30.45 -11.47
CA GLY A 10 -6.56 -29.50 -12.05
C GLY A 10 -7.50 -28.90 -11.00
N HIS A 11 -7.46 -27.57 -10.89
CA HIS A 11 -8.63 -26.70 -10.61
C HIS A 11 -8.88 -26.10 -9.20
N HIS A 12 -7.96 -26.22 -8.24
CA HIS A 12 -8.03 -25.37 -7.02
C HIS A 12 -7.20 -24.08 -7.10
N GLY A 13 -6.20 -24.00 -7.98
CA GLY A 13 -5.19 -22.92 -7.98
C GLY A 13 -5.63 -21.57 -8.56
N LEU A 14 -6.52 -21.52 -9.56
CA LEU A 14 -6.78 -20.25 -10.27
C LEU A 14 -7.64 -19.27 -9.48
N ILE A 15 -8.64 -19.76 -8.73
CA ILE A 15 -9.56 -18.91 -7.96
C ILE A 15 -8.92 -18.54 -6.61
N SER A 16 -8.22 -19.48 -5.95
CA SER A 16 -7.48 -19.18 -4.71
C SER A 16 -6.44 -18.09 -4.95
N ASP A 17 -5.65 -18.19 -6.03
CA ASP A 17 -4.58 -17.25 -6.31
C ASP A 17 -5.11 -15.85 -6.62
N ARG A 18 -6.28 -15.77 -7.29
CA ARG A 18 -6.99 -14.51 -7.53
C ARG A 18 -7.46 -13.87 -6.23
N VAL A 19 -8.05 -14.65 -5.33
CA VAL A 19 -8.50 -14.15 -4.02
C VAL A 19 -7.31 -13.67 -3.18
N HIS A 20 -6.22 -14.43 -3.14
CA HIS A 20 -4.99 -14.02 -2.46
C HIS A 20 -4.41 -12.73 -3.04
N ALA A 21 -4.37 -12.58 -4.36
CA ALA A 21 -3.89 -11.37 -5.02
C ALA A 21 -4.77 -10.14 -4.68
N VAL A 22 -6.09 -10.29 -4.68
CA VAL A 22 -7.01 -9.20 -4.30
C VAL A 22 -6.82 -8.80 -2.83
N MET A 23 -6.73 -9.79 -1.92
CA MET A 23 -6.47 -9.53 -0.51
C MET A 23 -5.11 -8.86 -0.28
N ALA A 24 -4.07 -9.28 -0.99
CA ALA A 24 -2.74 -8.68 -0.91
C ALA A 24 -2.76 -7.21 -1.38
N ASN A 25 -3.43 -6.92 -2.50
CA ASN A 25 -3.60 -5.57 -3.00
C ASN A 25 -4.40 -4.68 -2.03
N PHE A 26 -5.44 -5.23 -1.40
CA PHE A 26 -6.22 -4.50 -0.40
C PHE A 26 -5.39 -4.17 0.85
N ARG A 27 -4.62 -5.15 1.35
CA ARG A 27 -3.71 -4.94 2.49
C ARG A 27 -2.68 -3.85 2.17
N LYS A 28 -2.04 -3.93 0.99
CA LYS A 28 -1.10 -2.91 0.52
C LYS A 28 -1.75 -1.53 0.46
N ALA A 29 -2.93 -1.42 -0.16
CA ALA A 29 -3.64 -0.14 -0.24
C ALA A 29 -4.00 0.43 1.14
N ARG A 30 -4.38 -0.44 2.09
CA ARG A 30 -4.67 -0.04 3.48
C ARG A 30 -3.42 0.46 4.19
N GLU A 31 -2.30 -0.23 4.04
CA GLU A 31 -1.00 0.15 4.62
C GLU A 31 -0.53 1.50 4.06
N GLN A 32 -0.59 1.69 2.74
CA GLN A 32 -0.27 2.96 2.10
C GLN A 32 -1.15 4.11 2.62
N ARG A 33 -2.47 3.87 2.74
CA ARG A 33 -3.39 4.89 3.27
C ARG A 33 -3.14 5.21 4.73
N LYS A 34 -2.73 4.23 5.54
CA LYS A 34 -2.33 4.44 6.94
C LYS A 34 -1.08 5.31 7.01
N ALA A 35 -0.04 4.95 6.25
CA ALA A 35 1.21 5.72 6.19
C ALA A 35 0.96 7.17 5.75
N TYR A 36 0.20 7.37 4.68
CA TYR A 36 -0.17 8.72 4.20
C TYR A 36 -0.83 9.54 5.30
N ARG A 37 -1.88 8.99 5.95
CA ARG A 37 -2.62 9.73 6.98
C ARG A 37 -1.75 10.03 8.18
N GLN A 38 -0.97 9.06 8.63
CA GLN A 38 -0.06 9.25 9.75
C GLN A 38 0.92 10.40 9.46
N THR A 39 1.63 10.36 8.33
CA THR A 39 2.58 11.42 7.98
C THR A 39 1.91 12.76 7.76
N TYR A 40 0.74 12.78 7.12
CA TYR A 40 -0.02 14.01 6.92
C TYR A 40 -0.42 14.63 8.26
N ASP A 41 -1.06 13.84 9.13
CA ASP A 41 -1.56 14.30 10.44
C ASP A 41 -0.39 14.79 11.30
N GLU A 42 0.70 14.02 11.38
CA GLU A 42 1.93 14.40 12.10
C GLU A 42 2.52 15.72 11.58
N LEU A 43 2.67 15.88 10.26
CA LEU A 43 3.22 17.12 9.68
C LEU A 43 2.27 18.31 9.80
N THR A 44 0.96 18.09 9.78
CA THR A 44 -0.03 19.18 9.97
C THR A 44 -0.17 19.63 11.42
N ASP A 45 0.20 18.78 12.37
CA ASP A 45 0.21 19.11 13.80
C ASP A 45 1.43 19.99 14.18
N LEU A 46 2.50 19.96 13.36
CA LEU A 46 3.67 20.81 13.54
C LEU A 46 3.36 22.28 13.32
N SER A 47 4.02 23.13 14.11
CA SER A 47 3.94 24.58 13.95
C SER A 47 4.70 25.05 12.69
N PRO A 48 4.37 26.23 12.15
CA PRO A 48 5.08 26.80 11.00
C PRO A 48 6.59 26.95 11.20
N ARG A 49 7.06 27.15 12.44
CA ARG A 49 8.49 27.24 12.75
C ARG A 49 9.16 25.87 12.68
N GLU A 50 8.54 24.83 13.22
CA GLU A 50 9.08 23.46 13.14
C GLU A 50 9.13 22.99 11.68
N LEU A 51 8.12 23.35 10.88
CA LEU A 51 8.13 23.11 9.44
C LEU A 51 9.28 23.87 8.73
N ASP A 52 9.52 25.13 9.09
CA ASP A 52 10.61 25.95 8.53
C ASP A 52 12.00 25.42 8.94
N ASP A 53 12.15 24.97 10.18
CA ASP A 53 13.38 24.34 10.69
C ASP A 53 13.72 23.05 9.92
N LEU A 54 12.70 22.32 9.46
CA LEU A 54 12.82 21.15 8.59
C LEU A 54 13.00 21.53 7.10
N GLY A 55 12.85 22.81 6.74
CA GLY A 55 12.86 23.29 5.36
C GLY A 55 11.64 22.84 4.55
N ILE A 56 10.52 22.56 5.20
CA ILE A 56 9.28 22.08 4.59
C ILE A 56 8.23 23.19 4.58
N CYS A 57 7.64 23.46 3.43
CA CYS A 57 6.46 24.32 3.33
C CYS A 57 5.18 23.52 3.61
N SER A 58 4.17 24.14 4.23
CA SER A 58 2.85 23.52 4.46
C SER A 58 2.18 23.00 3.18
N GLY A 59 2.43 23.66 2.03
CA GLY A 59 1.96 23.19 0.72
C GLY A 59 2.66 21.91 0.22
N GLN A 60 3.82 21.55 0.77
CA GLN A 60 4.56 20.32 0.43
C GLN A 60 4.10 19.11 1.25
N ILE A 61 3.40 19.32 2.38
CA ILE A 61 2.92 18.24 3.26
C ILE A 61 2.15 17.15 2.49
N PRO A 62 1.17 17.46 1.61
CA PRO A 62 0.46 16.43 0.86
C PRO A 62 1.37 15.64 -0.09
N PHE A 63 2.41 16.27 -0.63
CA PHE A 63 3.38 15.62 -1.52
C PHE A 63 4.28 14.67 -0.74
N ILE A 64 4.87 15.15 0.36
CA ILE A 64 5.73 14.35 1.25
C ILE A 64 4.95 13.17 1.83
N ALA A 65 3.72 13.38 2.29
CA ALA A 65 2.87 12.30 2.80
C ALA A 65 2.57 11.24 1.72
N ARG A 66 2.42 11.63 0.45
CA ARG A 66 2.25 10.68 -0.66
C ARG A 66 3.54 9.91 -0.96
N GLU A 67 4.68 10.57 -0.86
CA GLU A 67 6.00 9.95 -1.02
C GLU A 67 6.25 8.92 0.08
N ALA A 68 6.01 9.26 1.34
CA ALA A 68 6.10 8.36 2.48
C ALA A 68 5.20 7.12 2.35
N ALA A 69 4.05 7.27 1.71
CA ALA A 69 3.11 6.19 1.43
C ALA A 69 3.45 5.38 0.16
N ASN A 70 4.53 5.67 -0.55
CA ASN A 70 4.87 5.11 -1.87
C ASN A 70 3.70 5.22 -2.86
N LEU A 71 2.98 6.35 -2.82
CA LEU A 71 1.88 6.70 -3.74
C LEU A 71 2.35 7.59 -4.90
N VAL A 72 3.63 7.97 -4.89
CA VAL A 72 4.30 8.63 -6.02
C VAL A 72 4.79 7.52 -6.98
N LYS A 73 4.51 7.71 -8.27
CA LYS A 73 4.90 6.77 -9.33
C LYS A 73 6.27 7.11 -9.89
#